data_AF-A0AAN5C9T2-F1
#
_entry.id   AF-A0AAN5C9T2-F1
#
_cell.length_a   1.000
_cell.length_b   1.000
_cell.length_c   1.000
_cell.angle_alpha   90.00
_cell.angle_beta   90.00
_cell.angle_gamma   90.00
#
_symmetry.space_group_name_H-M   'P 1'
#
loop_
_entity.id
_entity.type
_entity.pdbx_description
1 polymer ?
#
loop_
_entity_poly.entity_id
_entity_poly.type
_entity_poly.pdbx_seq_one_letter_code
_entity_poly.pdbx_strand_id
1 'polypeptide(L)'
;RPSLIYIPLGMRPVSGEMCFGLPIDYSHVPATEVLPVEYEVLRRFPKCWSVLGPMLCGVIYRPCHVGNFITKYQSKDQTMETWQRFPVDMCKRVHELCEDGGQLGLFPSELIDCSRTAENRTWLKEKENHNGSLARLVPSGDEEALKNERERRTLFSESCPLPYDKNASRPEPMQCIFPLVYTSHDHIPPVFDQCYLPCRNPLISSSAGFLSFRLIRACMCFVLAAVCIAIFCFLSSRSSTVLNDDVTFAIACCLLSFAAYLIVWGTGSINFLAQASECTIAEHGIAIRNTLLDSKWCLLTFFVSHVSLASSIGFLAAAYALNAACATKADALDNKKEKQSVIK
;
A
#
# COMPACT_ATOMS: atom_id res chain seq x y z
N ARG A 1 12.86 -45.12 40.19
CA ARG A 1 11.56 -44.98 39.50
C ARG A 1 11.60 -43.66 38.74
N PRO A 2 11.72 -43.65 37.41
CA PRO A 2 11.59 -42.40 36.67
C PRO A 2 10.10 -42.06 36.55
N SER A 3 9.75 -40.85 36.96
CA SER A 3 8.41 -40.28 36.89
C SER A 3 8.07 -40.00 35.43
N LEU A 4 7.08 -40.71 34.89
CA LEU A 4 6.50 -40.44 33.57
C LEU A 4 5.82 -39.07 33.61
N ILE A 5 6.36 -38.12 32.84
CA ILE A 5 5.72 -36.84 32.56
C ILE A 5 4.49 -37.14 31.69
N TYR A 6 3.32 -36.89 32.27
CA TYR A 6 2.02 -36.97 31.60
C TYR A 6 1.90 -35.75 30.68
N ILE A 7 1.91 -35.94 29.36
CA ILE A 7 1.62 -34.87 28.40
C ILE A 7 0.10 -34.83 28.25
N PRO A 8 -0.61 -33.76 28.65
CA PRO A 8 -2.05 -33.72 28.51
C PRO A 8 -2.43 -33.54 27.04
N LEU A 9 -3.16 -34.54 26.58
CA LEU A 9 -4.14 -34.65 25.51
C LEU A 9 -4.78 -33.34 25.00
N GLY A 10 -5.21 -33.35 23.73
CA GLY A 10 -5.99 -32.28 23.09
C GLY A 10 -7.00 -31.66 24.06
N MET A 11 -6.80 -30.38 24.36
CA MET A 11 -7.60 -29.68 25.35
C MET A 11 -8.90 -29.23 24.68
N ARG A 12 -9.98 -29.15 25.46
CA ARG A 12 -11.11 -28.32 25.04
C ARG A 12 -10.61 -26.87 25.03
N PRO A 13 -10.89 -26.08 23.98
CA PRO A 13 -10.48 -24.68 23.99
C PRO A 13 -11.02 -24.00 25.24
N VAL A 14 -10.24 -23.09 25.80
CA VAL A 14 -10.71 -22.30 26.93
C VAL A 14 -11.82 -21.40 26.40
N SER A 15 -12.98 -21.42 27.07
CA SER A 15 -14.15 -20.65 26.65
C SER A 15 -13.79 -19.16 26.51
N GLY A 16 -13.86 -18.64 25.27
CA GLY A 16 -13.50 -17.26 24.95
C GLY A 16 -12.11 -17.06 24.35
N GLU A 17 -11.36 -18.13 24.06
CA GLU A 17 -10.13 -18.02 23.26
C GLU A 17 -10.43 -17.54 21.84
N MET A 18 -9.57 -16.65 21.35
CA MET A 18 -9.69 -16.02 20.04
C MET A 18 -8.42 -16.31 19.24
N CYS A 19 -8.56 -16.82 18.03
CA CYS A 19 -7.47 -16.89 17.06
C CYS A 19 -7.57 -15.66 16.15
N PHE A 20 -6.66 -14.68 16.31
CA PHE A 20 -6.66 -13.44 15.53
C PHE A 20 -8.00 -12.66 15.56
N GLY A 21 -8.71 -12.69 16.69
CA GLY A 21 -10.03 -12.06 16.82
C GLY A 21 -11.20 -12.93 16.30
N LEU A 22 -10.93 -14.15 15.85
CA LEU A 22 -11.95 -15.15 15.51
C LEU A 22 -12.21 -16.04 16.74
N PRO A 23 -13.46 -16.21 17.18
CA PRO A 23 -13.75 -17.09 18.31
C PRO A 23 -13.37 -18.54 17.96
N ILE A 24 -12.64 -19.19 18.86
CA ILE A 24 -12.34 -20.62 18.74
C ILE A 24 -13.54 -21.38 19.30
N ASP A 25 -14.46 -21.77 18.42
CA ASP A 25 -15.67 -22.54 18.75
C ASP A 25 -15.48 -24.07 18.61
N TYR A 26 -14.23 -24.50 18.43
CA TYR A 26 -13.90 -25.89 18.13
C TYR A 26 -14.06 -26.81 19.34
N SER A 27 -14.24 -28.10 19.06
CA SER A 27 -14.42 -29.10 20.11
C SER A 27 -13.08 -29.53 20.74
N HIS A 28 -11.98 -29.39 20.00
CA HIS A 28 -10.64 -29.87 20.39
C HIS A 28 -9.57 -28.91 19.84
N VAL A 29 -8.54 -28.63 20.65
CA VAL A 29 -7.37 -27.82 20.29
C VAL A 29 -6.09 -28.59 20.67
N PRO A 30 -5.03 -28.58 19.83
CA PRO A 30 -3.76 -29.20 20.20
C PRO A 30 -3.13 -28.53 21.44
N ALA A 31 -2.62 -29.34 22.36
CA ALA A 31 -2.16 -28.89 23.68
C ALA A 31 -0.83 -28.11 23.70
N THR A 32 -0.17 -27.92 22.56
CA THR A 32 1.25 -27.49 22.51
C THR A 32 1.59 -26.38 21.53
N GLU A 33 0.65 -25.90 20.70
CA GLU A 33 0.97 -24.91 19.68
C GLU A 33 0.38 -23.55 20.01
N VAL A 34 1.28 -22.64 20.40
CA VAL A 34 1.04 -21.21 20.39
C VAL A 34 1.31 -20.73 18.97
N LEU A 35 0.31 -20.11 18.37
CA LEU A 35 0.43 -19.40 17.10
C LEU A 35 1.64 -18.44 17.15
N PRO A 36 2.60 -18.54 16.21
CA PRO A 36 3.73 -17.64 16.18
C PRO A 36 3.23 -16.21 16.03
N VAL A 37 3.47 -15.38 17.05
CA VAL A 37 3.05 -13.96 17.11
C VAL A 37 3.64 -13.18 15.93
N GLU A 38 4.74 -13.68 15.36
CA GLU A 38 5.42 -13.16 14.19
C GLU A 38 4.50 -13.05 12.97
N TYR A 39 3.54 -13.98 12.80
CA TYR A 39 2.58 -13.93 11.68
C TYR A 39 1.50 -12.88 11.86
N GLU A 40 1.36 -12.30 13.06
CA GLU A 40 0.44 -11.18 13.28
C GLU A 40 0.86 -9.93 12.48
N VAL A 41 2.13 -9.81 12.09
CA VAL A 41 2.61 -8.72 11.22
C VAL A 41 1.88 -8.68 9.88
N LEU A 42 1.40 -9.83 9.41
CA LEU A 42 0.66 -9.95 8.15
C LEU A 42 -0.75 -9.34 8.23
N ARG A 43 -1.24 -8.99 9.43
CA ARG A 43 -2.47 -8.17 9.61
C ARG A 43 -2.38 -6.82 8.91
N ARG A 44 -1.17 -6.36 8.62
CA ARG A 44 -0.91 -5.11 7.90
C ARG A 44 -1.16 -5.21 6.37
N PHE A 45 -1.45 -6.41 5.88
CA PHE A 45 -1.69 -6.76 4.48
C PHE A 45 -3.16 -7.18 4.36
N PRO A 46 -4.11 -6.24 4.27
CA PRO A 46 -5.52 -6.51 4.58
C PRO A 46 -6.20 -7.53 3.67
N LYS A 47 -5.96 -7.50 2.36
CA LYS A 47 -6.52 -8.46 1.39
C LYS A 47 -5.89 -9.84 1.61
N CYS A 48 -4.57 -9.90 1.79
CA CYS A 48 -3.86 -11.13 2.10
C CYS A 48 -4.37 -11.74 3.42
N TRP A 49 -4.43 -10.93 4.48
CA TRP A 49 -4.85 -11.33 5.81
C TRP A 49 -6.29 -11.84 5.85
N SER A 50 -7.17 -11.26 5.03
CA SER A 50 -8.58 -11.68 4.93
C SER A 50 -8.76 -13.15 4.60
N VAL A 51 -7.79 -13.75 3.89
CA VAL A 51 -7.80 -15.16 3.51
C VAL A 51 -6.78 -15.98 4.32
N LEU A 52 -5.62 -15.38 4.60
CA LEU A 52 -4.53 -16.03 5.34
C LEU A 52 -4.88 -16.26 6.82
N GLY A 53 -5.46 -15.28 7.51
CA GLY A 53 -5.77 -15.38 8.94
C GLY A 53 -6.68 -16.56 9.27
N PRO A 54 -7.84 -16.72 8.59
CA PRO A 54 -8.70 -17.90 8.77
C PRO A 54 -8.01 -19.22 8.43
N MET A 55 -7.13 -19.24 7.42
CA MET A 55 -6.38 -20.44 7.04
C MET A 55 -5.37 -20.83 8.13
N LEU A 56 -4.60 -19.87 8.66
CA LEU A 56 -3.66 -20.10 9.77
C LEU A 56 -4.38 -20.64 11.01
N CYS A 57 -5.51 -20.05 11.37
CA CYS A 57 -6.32 -20.53 12.49
C CYS A 57 -6.80 -21.97 12.27
N GLY A 58 -7.21 -22.33 11.06
CA GLY A 58 -7.66 -23.68 10.77
C GLY A 58 -6.53 -24.72 10.65
N VAL A 59 -5.33 -24.32 10.21
CA VAL A 59 -4.15 -25.22 10.18
C VAL A 59 -3.64 -25.52 11.59
N ILE A 60 -3.73 -24.57 12.52
CA ILE A 60 -3.12 -24.70 13.85
C ILE A 60 -4.13 -25.20 14.90
N TYR A 61 -5.38 -24.73 14.87
CA TYR A 61 -6.31 -24.95 15.99
C TYR A 61 -7.41 -25.98 15.72
N ARG A 62 -7.46 -26.65 14.55
CA ARG A 62 -8.67 -27.39 14.13
C ARG A 62 -8.48 -28.87 13.73
N PRO A 63 -8.22 -29.77 14.70
CA PRO A 63 -8.51 -31.19 14.52
C PRO A 63 -10.04 -31.42 14.51
N CYS A 64 -10.55 -32.06 13.47
CA CYS A 64 -11.97 -32.39 13.32
C CYS A 64 -12.43 -33.49 14.26
N HIS A 65 -11.55 -34.44 14.57
CA HIS A 65 -11.85 -35.55 15.46
C HIS A 65 -10.56 -36.02 16.14
N VAL A 66 -10.61 -36.28 17.44
CA VAL A 66 -9.52 -36.91 18.19
C VAL A 66 -10.04 -38.24 18.70
N GLY A 67 -9.47 -39.34 18.21
CA GLY A 67 -9.87 -40.70 18.57
C GLY A 67 -8.72 -41.48 19.20
N ASN A 68 -9.03 -42.34 20.17
CA ASN A 68 -8.07 -43.30 20.69
C ASN A 68 -8.09 -44.56 19.82
N PHE A 69 -6.92 -45.10 19.49
CA PHE A 69 -6.76 -46.37 18.81
C PHE A 69 -5.72 -47.23 19.52
N ILE A 70 -5.99 -48.53 19.54
CA ILE A 70 -5.07 -49.53 20.06
C ILE A 70 -4.41 -50.19 18.85
N THR A 71 -3.10 -50.05 18.72
CA THR A 71 -2.38 -50.82 17.70
C THR A 71 -2.26 -52.26 18.17
N LYS A 72 -2.43 -53.22 17.26
CA LYS A 72 -2.44 -54.67 17.55
C LYS A 72 -1.18 -55.18 18.30
N TYR A 73 -0.11 -54.38 18.36
CA TYR A 73 1.19 -54.72 18.95
C TYR A 73 1.68 -53.75 20.03
N GLN A 74 0.91 -52.71 20.40
CA GLN A 74 1.28 -51.84 21.53
C GLN A 74 0.16 -51.80 22.56
N SER A 75 0.54 -51.99 23.82
CA SER A 75 -0.36 -51.99 24.99
C SER A 75 -0.74 -50.59 25.48
N LYS A 76 -0.35 -49.53 24.77
CA LYS A 76 -0.69 -48.14 25.11
C LYS A 76 -1.69 -47.60 24.09
N ASP A 77 -2.75 -46.98 24.59
CA ASP A 77 -3.68 -46.19 23.79
C ASP A 77 -2.89 -45.11 23.05
N GLN A 78 -2.99 -45.11 21.73
CA GLN A 78 -2.47 -44.04 20.89
C GLN A 78 -3.62 -43.13 20.47
N THR A 79 -3.36 -41.84 20.36
CA THR A 79 -4.34 -40.86 19.87
C THR A 79 -4.09 -40.57 18.40
N MET A 80 -5.14 -40.60 17.59
CA MET A 80 -5.13 -40.20 16.19
C MET A 80 -5.96 -38.93 16.05
N GLU A 81 -5.41 -37.96 15.34
CA GLU A 81 -6.09 -36.72 15.05
C GLU A 81 -6.52 -36.75 13.59
N THR A 82 -7.80 -36.52 13.33
CA THR A 82 -8.30 -36.30 11.97
C THR A 82 -8.38 -34.81 11.74
N TRP A 83 -7.68 -34.33 10.72
CA TRP A 83 -7.60 -32.93 10.33
C TRP A 83 -8.36 -32.72 9.01
N GLN A 84 -8.90 -31.52 8.84
CA GLN A 84 -9.53 -31.17 7.59
C GLN A 84 -8.50 -30.81 6.53
N ARG A 85 -8.77 -31.21 5.29
CA ARG A 85 -8.00 -30.77 4.13
C ARG A 85 -8.55 -29.45 3.59
N PHE A 86 -7.69 -28.46 3.44
CA PHE A 86 -8.02 -27.25 2.68
C PHE A 86 -8.02 -27.56 1.18
N PRO A 87 -9.00 -27.06 0.42
CA PRO A 87 -9.00 -27.22 -1.03
C PRO A 87 -7.81 -26.47 -1.64
N VAL A 88 -7.25 -27.03 -2.72
CA VAL A 88 -6.07 -26.47 -3.42
C VAL A 88 -6.35 -25.04 -3.89
N ASP A 89 -7.58 -24.78 -4.34
CA ASP A 89 -7.99 -23.46 -4.81
C ASP A 89 -7.93 -22.40 -3.71
N MET A 90 -8.19 -22.76 -2.45
CA MET A 90 -8.04 -21.85 -1.32
C MET A 90 -6.56 -21.55 -1.05
N CYS A 91 -5.69 -22.55 -1.18
CA CYS A 91 -4.25 -22.37 -1.05
C CYS A 91 -3.68 -21.49 -2.18
N LYS A 92 -4.05 -21.77 -3.43
CA LYS A 92 -3.69 -20.96 -4.61
C LYS A 92 -4.16 -19.51 -4.44
N ARG A 93 -5.41 -19.31 -4.01
CA ARG A 93 -5.97 -17.98 -3.72
C ARG A 93 -5.19 -17.24 -2.63
N VAL A 94 -4.73 -17.92 -1.58
CA VAL A 94 -3.88 -17.29 -0.55
C VAL A 94 -2.54 -16.87 -1.16
N HIS A 95 -1.91 -17.70 -1.98
CA HIS A 95 -0.67 -17.32 -2.67
C HIS A 95 -0.84 -16.12 -3.61
N GLU A 96 -1.93 -16.09 -4.38
CA GLU A 96 -2.25 -14.98 -5.30
C GLU A 96 -2.51 -13.67 -4.54
N LEU A 97 -3.23 -13.73 -3.42
CA LEU A 97 -3.58 -12.54 -2.64
C LEU A 97 -2.48 -12.08 -1.69
N CYS A 98 -1.53 -12.95 -1.37
CA CYS A 98 -0.39 -12.68 -0.50
C CYS A 98 0.94 -12.59 -1.25
N GLU A 99 0.92 -12.44 -2.58
CA GLU A 99 2.14 -12.38 -3.41
C GLU A 99 3.14 -11.35 -2.88
N ASP A 100 2.65 -10.16 -2.54
CA ASP A 100 3.49 -9.08 -2.02
C ASP A 100 4.14 -9.43 -0.67
N GLY A 101 3.42 -10.16 0.20
CA GLY A 101 3.96 -10.68 1.47
C GLY A 101 4.98 -11.80 1.25
N GLY A 102 4.80 -12.59 0.18
CA GLY A 102 5.75 -13.61 -0.27
C GLY A 102 7.06 -13.01 -0.76
N GLN A 103 7.02 -11.93 -1.53
CA GLN A 103 8.23 -11.23 -2.01
C GLN A 103 9.09 -10.67 -0.85
N LEU A 104 8.45 -10.31 0.26
CA LEU A 104 9.12 -9.83 1.47
C LEU A 104 9.61 -10.96 2.39
N GLY A 105 9.41 -12.23 2.03
CA GLY A 105 9.77 -13.38 2.85
C GLY A 105 8.94 -13.50 4.14
N LEU A 106 7.78 -12.82 4.21
CA LEU A 106 6.89 -12.84 5.37
C LEU A 106 5.85 -13.96 5.28
N PHE A 107 5.70 -14.58 4.10
CA PHE A 107 4.72 -15.63 3.88
C PHE A 107 5.14 -16.94 4.60
N PRO A 108 4.25 -17.58 5.37
CA PRO A 108 4.53 -18.82 6.10
C PRO A 108 4.59 -20.04 5.18
N SER A 109 5.56 -20.07 4.27
CA SER A 109 5.75 -21.15 3.29
C SER A 109 6.01 -22.53 3.92
N GLU A 110 6.53 -22.54 5.14
CA GLU A 110 6.73 -23.78 5.91
C GLU A 110 5.41 -24.40 6.40
N LEU A 111 4.41 -23.55 6.65
CA LEU A 111 3.10 -23.96 7.19
C LEU A 111 2.05 -24.12 6.09
N ILE A 112 2.14 -23.32 5.02
CA ILE A 112 1.23 -23.31 3.89
C ILE A 112 2.01 -23.71 2.64
N ASP A 113 1.89 -24.99 2.28
CA ASP A 113 2.51 -25.57 1.08
C ASP A 113 1.41 -26.17 0.19
N CYS A 114 1.14 -25.49 -0.94
CA CYS A 114 0.12 -25.97 -1.88
C CYS A 114 0.50 -27.24 -2.64
N SER A 115 1.78 -27.64 -2.62
CA SER A 115 2.19 -28.92 -3.21
C SER A 115 1.76 -30.12 -2.34
N ARG A 116 1.56 -29.90 -1.04
CA ARG A 116 0.98 -30.87 -0.11
C ARG A 116 -0.55 -30.93 -0.19
N THR A 117 -1.18 -29.90 -0.77
CA THR A 117 -2.61 -29.90 -1.05
C THR A 117 -2.88 -30.53 -2.42
N ALA A 118 -3.05 -31.86 -2.41
CA ALA A 118 -3.99 -32.62 -3.24
C ALA A 118 -3.87 -32.62 -4.80
N GLU A 119 -2.71 -32.47 -5.44
CA GLU A 119 -2.62 -32.82 -6.88
C GLU A 119 -2.14 -34.26 -7.17
N ASN A 120 -1.49 -34.92 -6.20
CA ASN A 120 -1.13 -36.32 -6.38
C ASN A 120 -2.21 -37.25 -5.80
N ARG A 121 -3.02 -37.83 -6.68
CA ARG A 121 -3.95 -38.97 -6.44
C ARG A 121 -3.29 -40.22 -5.84
N THR A 122 -2.04 -40.16 -5.38
CA THR A 122 -1.27 -41.32 -4.93
C THR A 122 -1.44 -41.64 -3.44
N TRP A 123 -2.02 -40.77 -2.62
CA TRP A 123 -2.18 -41.01 -1.16
C TRP A 123 -3.16 -42.15 -0.79
N LEU A 124 -3.89 -42.69 -1.77
CA LEU A 124 -4.82 -43.81 -1.60
C LEU A 124 -4.47 -44.92 -2.60
N LYS A 125 -3.33 -45.60 -2.41
CA LYS A 125 -3.25 -47.00 -2.84
C LYS A 125 -3.51 -47.86 -1.62
N GLU A 126 -4.76 -48.30 -1.51
CA GLU A 126 -5.16 -49.41 -0.65
C GLU A 126 -4.33 -50.63 -1.06
N LYS A 127 -3.28 -50.95 -0.28
CA LYS A 127 -2.61 -52.24 -0.39
C LYS A 127 -3.30 -53.19 0.59
N GLU A 128 -4.10 -54.09 0.05
CA GLU A 128 -4.47 -55.30 0.78
C GLU A 128 -3.20 -56.08 1.09
N ASN A 129 -2.99 -56.39 2.37
CA ASN A 129 -2.02 -57.42 2.73
C ASN A 129 -2.58 -58.79 2.27
N HIS A 130 -1.69 -59.76 2.01
CA HIS A 130 -2.02 -61.13 1.55
C HIS A 130 -3.09 -61.90 2.37
N ASN A 131 -3.56 -61.35 3.50
CA ASN A 131 -4.53 -61.95 4.40
C ASN A 131 -5.86 -61.17 4.49
N GLY A 132 -6.15 -60.22 3.59
CA GLY A 132 -7.47 -59.56 3.50
C GLY A 132 -7.83 -58.64 4.67
N SER A 133 -6.86 -58.12 5.42
CA SER A 133 -7.10 -57.15 6.51
C SER A 133 -6.61 -55.76 6.12
N LEU A 134 -7.49 -54.75 6.24
CA LEU A 134 -7.23 -53.33 5.97
C LEU A 134 -5.90 -52.88 6.61
N ALA A 135 -4.91 -52.57 5.76
CA ALA A 135 -3.65 -52.00 6.21
C ALA A 135 -3.85 -50.51 6.49
N ARG A 136 -3.21 -50.05 7.57
CA ARG A 136 -3.03 -48.65 7.95
C ARG A 136 -2.83 -47.75 6.72
N LEU A 137 -3.59 -46.66 6.64
CA LEU A 137 -3.44 -45.61 5.63
C LEU A 137 -2.06 -44.95 5.84
N VAL A 138 -1.05 -45.43 5.11
CA VAL A 138 0.28 -44.84 5.10
C VAL A 138 0.41 -43.97 3.86
N PRO A 139 0.86 -42.71 4.00
CA PRO A 139 1.14 -41.84 2.88
C PRO A 139 1.99 -42.52 1.78
N SER A 140 1.63 -42.36 0.50
CA SER A 140 2.45 -42.80 -0.65
C SER A 140 3.65 -41.86 -0.85
N GLY A 141 4.58 -41.87 0.09
CA GLY A 141 5.90 -41.26 0.03
C GLY A 141 6.83 -41.99 0.99
N ASP A 142 8.13 -41.88 0.79
CA ASP A 142 9.14 -42.54 1.64
C ASP A 142 8.84 -42.30 3.13
N GLU A 143 8.73 -43.38 3.92
CA GLU A 143 8.53 -43.31 5.38
C GLU A 143 9.63 -42.50 6.09
N GLU A 144 10.76 -42.28 5.42
CA GLU A 144 11.87 -41.41 5.85
C GLU A 144 11.57 -39.91 5.73
N ALA A 145 10.60 -39.49 4.91
CA ALA A 145 10.26 -38.08 4.72
C ALA A 145 9.34 -37.52 5.82
N LEU A 146 8.63 -38.39 6.55
CA LEU A 146 7.84 -38.03 7.73
C LEU A 146 8.78 -37.83 8.92
N LYS A 147 9.30 -36.62 9.05
CA LYS A 147 10.31 -36.27 10.06
C LYS A 147 9.78 -36.36 11.50
N ASN A 148 8.46 -36.28 11.71
CA ASN A 148 7.85 -36.20 13.04
C ASN A 148 6.80 -37.29 13.31
N GLU A 149 6.80 -37.85 14.53
CA GLU A 149 5.81 -38.85 15.01
C GLU A 149 4.36 -38.34 14.95
N ARG A 150 4.17 -37.02 14.93
CA ARG A 150 2.88 -36.34 14.79
C ARG A 150 2.29 -36.47 13.38
N GLU A 151 3.10 -36.29 12.34
CA GLU A 151 2.65 -36.44 10.94
C GLU A 151 2.25 -37.89 10.64
N ARG A 152 2.77 -38.85 11.41
CA ARG A 152 2.35 -40.26 11.38
C ARG A 152 1.00 -40.50 12.07
N ARG A 153 0.50 -39.55 12.87
CA ARG A 153 -0.74 -39.65 13.68
C ARG A 153 -1.85 -38.73 13.19
N THR A 154 -1.62 -37.94 12.13
CA THR A 154 -2.60 -37.07 11.50
C THR A 154 -3.19 -37.71 10.24
N LEU A 155 -4.51 -37.87 10.21
CA LEU A 155 -5.25 -38.28 9.01
C LEU A 155 -5.98 -37.09 8.42
N PHE A 156 -5.88 -36.88 7.12
CA PHE A 156 -6.65 -35.86 6.41
C PHE A 156 -7.91 -36.48 5.82
N SER A 157 -9.08 -35.93 6.14
CA SER A 157 -10.37 -36.42 5.60
C SER A 157 -11.16 -35.32 4.91
N GLU A 158 -11.83 -35.67 3.80
CA GLU A 158 -12.83 -34.83 3.12
C GLU A 158 -14.20 -34.87 3.80
N SER A 159 -14.43 -35.84 4.70
CA SER A 159 -15.72 -36.03 5.40
C SER A 159 -16.00 -35.01 6.50
N CYS A 160 -15.08 -34.08 6.75
CA CYS A 160 -15.24 -33.00 7.72
C CYS A 160 -15.31 -31.67 6.98
N PRO A 161 -16.51 -31.16 6.60
CA PRO A 161 -16.64 -29.89 5.91
C PRO A 161 -16.43 -28.69 6.85
N LEU A 162 -15.86 -27.62 6.29
CA LEU A 162 -15.73 -26.30 6.96
C LEU A 162 -16.98 -25.51 6.58
N PRO A 163 -17.77 -25.03 7.55
CA PRO A 163 -18.86 -24.11 7.25
C PRO A 163 -18.30 -22.70 7.00
N TYR A 164 -17.46 -22.51 5.98
CA TYR A 164 -16.97 -21.17 5.59
C TYR A 164 -18.09 -20.31 4.97
N ASP A 165 -19.17 -20.96 4.55
CA ASP A 165 -20.44 -20.40 4.09
C ASP A 165 -21.25 -19.74 5.21
N LYS A 166 -20.96 -20.04 6.48
CA LYS A 166 -21.58 -19.37 7.63
C LYS A 166 -20.63 -18.34 8.22
N ASN A 167 -20.46 -17.21 7.51
CA ASN A 167 -19.76 -16.00 7.97
C ASN A 167 -18.64 -16.31 8.99
N ALA A 168 -17.60 -17.03 8.57
CA ALA A 168 -16.37 -17.08 9.34
C ALA A 168 -15.84 -15.64 9.38
N SER A 169 -16.26 -14.94 10.44
CA SER A 169 -15.60 -13.84 11.12
C SER A 169 -14.61 -13.11 10.21
N ARG A 170 -15.09 -12.07 9.53
CA ARG A 170 -14.17 -11.07 8.97
C ARG A 170 -13.30 -10.61 10.14
N PRO A 171 -11.97 -10.84 10.13
CA PRO A 171 -11.12 -10.37 11.21
C PRO A 171 -11.33 -8.85 11.37
N GLU A 172 -11.31 -8.39 12.61
CA GLU A 172 -11.46 -6.96 12.97
C GLU A 172 -10.63 -6.04 12.06
N PRO A 173 -11.08 -4.79 11.82
CA PRO A 173 -10.64 -3.93 10.72
C PRO A 173 -9.11 -3.73 10.65
N MET A 174 -8.49 -4.59 9.86
CA MET A 174 -7.50 -4.33 8.80
C MET A 174 -6.85 -2.94 8.86
N GLN A 175 -5.76 -2.84 9.64
CA GLN A 175 -4.95 -1.63 9.73
C GLN A 175 -3.82 -1.70 8.70
N CYS A 176 -3.83 -0.81 7.71
CA CYS A 176 -2.69 -0.61 6.84
C CYS A 176 -1.46 -0.14 7.64
N ILE A 177 -0.26 -0.41 7.12
CA ILE A 177 0.98 0.13 7.68
C ILE A 177 0.92 1.65 7.65
N PHE A 178 1.16 2.33 8.77
CA PHE A 178 1.34 3.79 8.77
C PHE A 178 2.44 4.17 7.75
N PRO A 179 2.20 5.12 6.84
CA PRO A 179 1.13 6.13 6.83
C PRO A 179 -0.09 5.80 5.94
N LEU A 180 -0.20 4.59 5.42
CA LEU A 180 -1.23 4.22 4.45
C LEU A 180 -2.61 4.05 5.10
N VAL A 181 -3.65 4.22 4.29
CA VAL A 181 -5.06 4.07 4.69
C VAL A 181 -5.73 2.99 3.86
N TYR A 182 -6.56 2.19 4.50
CA TYR A 182 -7.35 1.15 3.84
C TYR A 182 -8.58 1.78 3.17
N THR A 183 -8.74 1.56 1.87
CA THR A 183 -9.96 1.92 1.13
C THR A 183 -10.06 1.10 -0.16
N SER A 184 -11.16 1.25 -0.90
CA SER A 184 -11.35 0.67 -2.23
C SER A 184 -11.56 1.80 -3.24
N HIS A 185 -10.93 1.68 -4.40
CA HIS A 185 -11.06 2.65 -5.48
C HIS A 185 -10.85 1.98 -6.84
N ASP A 186 -11.73 2.22 -7.80
CA ASP A 186 -11.73 1.50 -9.09
C ASP A 186 -10.61 1.97 -10.04
N HIS A 187 -10.29 3.26 -10.02
CA HIS A 187 -9.37 3.87 -11.00
C HIS A 187 -7.95 4.10 -10.51
N ILE A 188 -7.71 4.07 -9.20
CA ILE A 188 -6.41 4.37 -8.62
C ILE A 188 -5.84 3.04 -8.16
N PRO A 189 -4.68 2.60 -8.67
CA PRO A 189 -4.05 1.39 -8.17
C PRO A 189 -3.59 1.62 -6.73
N PRO A 190 -3.80 0.64 -5.82
CA PRO A 190 -3.28 0.72 -4.46
C PRO A 190 -1.75 0.74 -4.50
N VAL A 191 -1.13 1.41 -3.51
CA VAL A 191 0.33 1.40 -3.36
C VAL A 191 0.79 -0.01 -2.99
N PHE A 192 0.01 -0.63 -2.12
CA PHE A 192 0.31 -1.94 -1.60
C PHE A 192 -1.00 -2.62 -1.22
N ASP A 193 -1.28 -3.79 -1.79
CA ASP A 193 -2.48 -4.58 -1.52
C ASP A 193 -3.83 -3.83 -1.72
N GLN A 194 -4.39 -3.21 -0.68
CA GLN A 194 -5.55 -2.28 -0.71
C GLN A 194 -5.31 -1.02 0.14
N CYS A 195 -4.04 -0.67 0.32
CA CYS A 195 -3.58 0.44 1.11
C CYS A 195 -3.13 1.59 0.19
N TYR A 196 -3.66 2.77 0.46
CA TYR A 196 -3.46 3.99 -0.34
C TYR A 196 -2.73 5.05 0.46
N LEU A 197 -2.07 5.96 -0.23
CA LEU A 197 -1.51 7.16 0.41
C LEU A 197 -2.65 8.12 0.79
N PRO A 198 -2.73 8.57 2.05
CA PRO A 198 -3.67 9.60 2.44
C PRO A 198 -3.35 10.88 1.68
N CYS A 199 -4.38 11.69 1.41
CA CYS A 199 -4.16 12.95 0.69
C CYS A 199 -3.23 13.91 1.45
N ARG A 200 -3.32 13.93 2.79
CA ARG A 200 -2.43 14.74 3.61
C ARG A 200 -1.06 14.08 3.72
N ASN A 201 0.00 14.85 3.47
CA ASN A 201 1.37 14.38 3.65
C ASN A 201 1.60 13.96 5.12
N PRO A 202 1.93 12.68 5.38
CA PRO A 202 2.09 12.15 6.73
C PRO A 202 3.33 12.69 7.46
N LEU A 203 4.27 13.30 6.74
CA LEU A 203 5.46 13.91 7.34
C LEU A 203 5.15 15.19 8.13
N ILE A 204 3.93 15.73 7.99
CA ILE A 204 3.51 16.97 8.65
C ILE A 204 2.63 16.65 9.87
N SER A 205 3.28 16.55 11.03
CA SER A 205 2.66 16.14 12.29
C SER A 205 1.60 17.13 12.81
N SER A 206 1.83 18.44 12.69
CA SER A 206 0.91 19.45 13.23
C SER A 206 -0.12 19.92 12.20
N SER A 207 -1.41 19.70 12.48
CA SER A 207 -2.51 20.23 11.66
C SER A 207 -2.55 21.75 11.66
N ALA A 208 -2.35 22.35 12.84
CA ALA A 208 -2.32 23.79 13.01
C ALA A 208 -1.15 24.44 12.26
N GLY A 209 0.07 23.89 12.40
CA GLY A 209 1.26 24.42 11.71
C GLY A 209 1.13 24.33 10.19
N PHE A 210 0.54 23.24 9.68
CA PHE A 210 0.26 23.10 8.25
C PHE A 210 -0.74 24.16 7.75
N LEU A 211 -1.82 24.39 8.49
CA LEU A 211 -2.82 25.39 8.12
C LEU A 211 -2.23 26.80 8.15
N SER A 212 -1.46 27.14 9.20
CA SER A 212 -0.76 28.42 9.31
C SER A 212 0.21 28.63 8.15
N PHE A 213 1.02 27.62 7.81
CA PHE A 213 1.93 27.68 6.68
C PHE A 213 1.19 27.94 5.36
N ARG A 214 0.08 27.24 5.12
CA ARG A 214 -0.75 27.44 3.91
C ARG A 214 -1.34 28.84 3.84
N LEU A 215 -1.85 29.37 4.94
CA LEU A 215 -2.41 30.73 5.00
C LEU A 215 -1.33 31.80 4.76
N ILE A 216 -0.16 31.66 5.39
CA ILE A 216 0.97 32.57 5.20
C ILE A 216 1.42 32.55 3.74
N ARG A 217 1.60 31.34 3.17
CA ARG A 217 1.97 31.17 1.76
C ARG A 217 0.93 31.82 0.83
N ALA A 218 -0.36 31.58 1.07
CA ALA A 218 -1.43 32.18 0.28
C ALA A 218 -1.37 33.71 0.31
N CYS A 219 -1.28 34.28 1.51
CA CYS A 219 -1.22 35.72 1.71
C CYS A 219 -0.02 36.35 0.99
N MET A 220 1.18 35.79 1.19
CA MET A 220 2.40 36.27 0.53
C MET A 220 2.27 36.20 -1.00
N CYS A 221 1.73 35.11 -1.55
CA CYS A 221 1.54 34.96 -2.99
C CYS A 221 0.57 35.99 -3.55
N PHE A 222 -0.58 36.21 -2.91
CA PHE A 222 -1.59 37.15 -3.40
C PHE A 222 -1.13 38.61 -3.27
N VAL A 223 -0.42 38.97 -2.20
CA VAL A 223 0.16 40.32 -2.06
C VAL A 223 1.21 40.56 -3.15
N LEU A 224 2.13 39.62 -3.36
CA LEU A 224 3.14 39.74 -4.43
C LEU A 224 2.51 39.78 -5.82
N ALA A 225 1.48 38.98 -6.07
CA ALA A 225 0.74 39.01 -7.33
C ALA A 225 0.06 40.36 -7.55
N ALA A 226 -0.58 40.93 -6.52
CA ALA A 226 -1.21 42.24 -6.59
C ALA A 226 -0.19 43.35 -6.91
N VAL A 227 1.00 43.30 -6.30
CA VAL A 227 2.11 44.22 -6.61
C VAL A 227 2.57 44.06 -8.06
N CYS A 228 2.76 42.84 -8.53
CA CYS A 228 3.16 42.58 -9.93
C CYS A 228 2.12 43.11 -10.92
N ILE A 229 0.83 42.88 -10.65
CA ILE A 229 -0.27 43.39 -11.47
C ILE A 229 -0.33 44.92 -11.42
N ALA A 230 -0.15 45.54 -10.26
CA ALA A 230 -0.12 47.00 -10.14
C ALA A 230 1.01 47.62 -10.95
N ILE A 231 2.21 47.04 -10.91
CA ILE A 231 3.35 47.48 -11.72
C ILE A 231 3.07 47.27 -13.21
N PHE A 232 2.52 46.11 -13.60
CA PHE A 232 2.13 45.84 -14.98
C PHE A 232 1.10 46.86 -15.49
N CYS A 233 0.06 47.15 -14.72
CA CYS A 233 -0.95 48.16 -15.06
C CYS A 233 -0.34 49.56 -15.15
N PHE A 234 0.58 49.91 -14.24
CA PHE A 234 1.30 51.18 -14.28
C PHE A 234 2.13 51.32 -15.57
N LEU A 235 2.92 50.31 -15.92
CA LEU A 235 3.70 50.30 -17.17
C LEU A 235 2.76 50.36 -18.39
N SER A 236 1.70 49.55 -18.40
CA SER A 236 0.72 49.50 -19.51
C SER A 236 -0.04 50.82 -19.70
N SER A 237 -0.32 51.55 -18.61
CA SER A 237 -0.95 52.88 -18.68
C SER A 237 -0.06 53.90 -19.40
N ARG A 238 1.26 53.68 -19.40
CA ARG A 238 2.24 54.44 -20.18
C ARG A 238 2.53 53.72 -21.49
N SER A 239 1.46 53.34 -22.20
CA SER A 239 1.47 52.52 -23.42
C SER A 239 2.48 52.98 -24.48
N SER A 240 2.74 54.29 -24.58
CA SER A 240 3.75 54.85 -25.49
C SER A 240 5.18 54.45 -25.13
N THR A 241 5.51 54.21 -23.86
CA THR A 241 6.83 53.73 -23.44
C THR A 241 6.94 52.23 -23.63
N VAL A 242 5.87 51.48 -23.37
CA VAL A 242 5.85 50.01 -23.51
C VAL A 242 5.94 49.56 -24.96
N LEU A 243 5.26 50.24 -25.88
CA LEU A 243 5.27 49.86 -27.30
C LEU A 243 6.56 50.24 -28.02
N ASN A 244 7.33 51.19 -27.48
CA ASN A 244 8.54 51.70 -28.11
C ASN A 244 9.84 51.11 -27.54
N ASP A 245 9.78 50.47 -26.37
CA ASP A 245 10.94 49.85 -25.71
C ASP A 245 10.70 48.36 -25.46
N ASP A 246 11.37 47.53 -26.27
CA ASP A 246 11.32 46.07 -26.20
C ASP A 246 11.68 45.53 -24.80
N VAL A 247 12.57 46.23 -24.08
CA VAL A 247 12.97 45.84 -22.72
C VAL A 247 11.81 46.05 -21.75
N THR A 248 11.17 47.22 -21.79
CA THR A 248 9.99 47.52 -20.96
C THR A 248 8.84 46.55 -21.24
N PHE A 249 8.62 46.20 -22.52
CA PHE A 249 7.64 45.19 -22.91
C PHE A 249 7.94 43.81 -22.30
N ALA A 250 9.19 43.33 -22.44
CA ALA A 250 9.61 42.05 -21.88
C ALA A 250 9.44 41.99 -20.35
N ILE A 251 9.80 43.06 -19.64
CA ILE A 251 9.60 43.17 -18.19
C ILE A 251 8.10 43.12 -17.83
N ALA A 252 7.25 43.82 -18.57
CA ALA A 252 5.81 43.81 -18.33
C ALA A 252 5.21 42.39 -18.50
N CYS A 253 5.56 41.69 -19.59
CA CYS A 253 5.12 40.31 -19.81
C CYS A 253 5.68 39.33 -18.77
N CYS A 254 6.91 39.54 -18.30
CA CYS A 254 7.50 38.78 -17.19
C CYS A 254 6.68 38.93 -15.91
N LEU A 255 6.33 40.17 -15.53
CA LEU A 255 5.55 40.45 -14.32
C LEU A 255 4.14 39.86 -14.39
N LEU A 256 3.48 39.95 -15.55
CA LEU A 256 2.16 39.36 -15.74
C LEU A 256 2.20 37.83 -15.64
N SER A 257 3.18 37.19 -16.29
CA SER A 257 3.36 35.74 -16.23
C SER A 257 3.67 35.28 -14.80
N PHE A 258 4.54 36.00 -14.09
CA PHE A 258 4.88 35.68 -12.71
C PHE A 258 3.68 35.89 -11.76
N ALA A 259 2.86 36.92 -11.98
CA ALA A 259 1.62 37.12 -11.23
C ALA A 259 0.63 35.95 -11.43
N ALA A 260 0.46 35.48 -12.67
CA ALA A 260 -0.38 34.31 -12.95
C ALA A 260 0.13 33.05 -12.21
N TYR A 261 1.45 32.82 -12.22
CA TYR A 261 2.07 31.75 -11.44
C TYR A 261 1.76 31.87 -9.94
N LEU A 262 1.96 33.06 -9.35
CA LEU A 262 1.70 33.32 -7.93
C LEU A 262 0.22 33.12 -7.56
N ILE A 263 -0.71 33.49 -8.43
CA ILE A 263 -2.15 33.25 -8.21
C ILE A 263 -2.46 31.76 -8.20
N VAL A 264 -1.96 30.99 -9.16
CA VAL A 264 -2.19 29.53 -9.20
C VAL A 264 -1.54 28.84 -8.00
N TRP A 265 -0.33 29.24 -7.63
CA TRP A 265 0.35 28.66 -6.47
C TRP A 265 -0.31 29.06 -5.14
N GLY A 266 -0.79 30.31 -5.03
CA GLY A 266 -1.56 30.81 -3.91
C GLY A 266 -2.91 30.10 -3.75
N THR A 267 -3.64 29.90 -4.85
CA THR A 267 -4.93 29.19 -4.85
C THR A 267 -4.80 27.73 -4.44
N GLY A 268 -3.70 27.05 -4.81
CA GLY A 268 -3.36 25.72 -4.29
C GLY A 268 -3.11 25.68 -2.78
N SER A 269 -3.07 26.82 -2.09
CA SER A 269 -3.01 26.90 -0.62
C SER A 269 -4.39 26.94 0.04
N ILE A 270 -5.47 27.18 -0.71
CA ILE A 270 -6.84 27.20 -0.19
C ILE A 270 -7.33 25.76 -0.03
N ASN A 271 -7.89 25.41 1.14
CA ASN A 271 -8.22 24.02 1.50
C ASN A 271 -9.10 23.32 0.46
N PHE A 272 -10.17 23.98 0.02
CA PHE A 272 -11.09 23.45 -0.97
C PHE A 272 -10.39 23.14 -2.31
N LEU A 273 -9.60 24.08 -2.82
CA LEU A 273 -8.93 23.92 -4.13
C LEU A 273 -7.82 22.89 -4.06
N ALA A 274 -7.03 22.87 -2.98
CA ALA A 274 -6.01 21.85 -2.80
C ALA A 274 -6.61 20.45 -2.69
N GLN A 275 -7.75 20.32 -2.00
CA GLN A 275 -8.45 19.04 -1.94
C GLN A 275 -8.97 18.62 -3.32
N ALA A 276 -9.55 19.54 -4.09
CA ALA A 276 -9.99 19.25 -5.45
C ALA A 276 -8.85 18.93 -6.44
N SER A 277 -7.65 19.49 -6.24
CA SER A 277 -6.49 19.24 -7.10
C SER A 277 -5.67 18.01 -6.69
N GLU A 278 -5.57 17.71 -5.40
CA GLU A 278 -4.63 16.68 -4.88
C GLU A 278 -5.33 15.45 -4.31
N CYS A 279 -6.61 15.57 -3.93
CA CYS A 279 -7.35 14.48 -3.29
C CYS A 279 -8.46 13.93 -4.19
N THR A 280 -8.67 12.63 -4.06
CA THR A 280 -9.92 11.97 -4.47
C THR A 280 -10.58 11.39 -3.23
N ILE A 281 -11.91 11.52 -3.14
CA ILE A 281 -12.67 10.93 -2.04
C ILE A 281 -12.99 9.49 -2.45
N ALA A 282 -12.41 8.52 -1.75
CA ALA A 282 -12.68 7.11 -1.93
C ALA A 282 -13.92 6.67 -1.12
N GLU A 283 -14.24 5.37 -1.18
CA GLU A 283 -15.27 4.80 -0.33
C GLU A 283 -15.01 5.12 1.15
N HIS A 284 -16.10 5.24 1.93
CA HIS A 284 -16.08 5.58 3.36
C HIS A 284 -15.62 7.02 3.67
N GLY A 285 -15.55 7.91 2.67
CA GLY A 285 -15.23 9.33 2.88
C GLY A 285 -13.75 9.61 3.15
N ILE A 286 -12.88 8.64 2.87
CA ILE A 286 -11.43 8.77 3.07
C ILE A 286 -10.83 9.49 1.86
N ALA A 287 -10.14 10.61 2.12
CA ALA A 287 -9.43 11.36 1.08
C ALA A 287 -8.06 10.72 0.80
N ILE A 288 -7.91 10.13 -0.39
CA ILE A 288 -6.65 9.56 -0.87
C ILE A 288 -5.97 10.51 -1.85
N ARG A 289 -4.65 10.42 -1.94
CA ARG A 289 -3.88 11.23 -2.89
C ARG A 289 -4.14 10.76 -4.30
N ASN A 290 -4.48 11.69 -5.19
CA ASN A 290 -4.59 11.39 -6.61
C ASN A 290 -3.17 11.27 -7.19
N THR A 291 -2.77 10.06 -7.56
CA THR A 291 -1.46 9.77 -8.18
C THR A 291 -1.48 9.96 -9.69
N LEU A 292 -2.67 10.01 -10.29
CA LEU A 292 -2.88 10.18 -11.71
C LEU A 292 -3.30 11.64 -12.00
N LEU A 293 -2.89 12.17 -13.15
CA LEU A 293 -3.32 13.47 -13.68
C LEU A 293 -4.82 13.48 -14.09
N ASP A 294 -5.62 12.56 -13.57
CA ASP A 294 -7.04 12.38 -13.90
C ASP A 294 -7.89 13.55 -13.42
N SER A 295 -7.47 14.24 -12.36
CA SER A 295 -8.13 15.48 -11.96
C SER A 295 -7.80 16.58 -12.96
N LYS A 296 -8.81 17.02 -13.72
CA LYS A 296 -8.73 18.19 -14.61
C LYS A 296 -8.17 19.43 -13.89
N TRP A 297 -8.44 19.57 -12.59
CA TRP A 297 -7.90 20.64 -11.76
C TRP A 297 -6.40 20.49 -11.51
N CYS A 298 -5.94 19.28 -11.22
CA CYS A 298 -4.51 18.98 -11.08
C CYS A 298 -3.76 19.30 -12.39
N LEU A 299 -4.28 18.81 -13.52
CA LEU A 299 -3.69 19.06 -14.84
C LEU A 299 -3.67 20.55 -15.20
N LEU A 300 -4.78 21.27 -14.98
CA LEU A 300 -4.89 22.70 -15.26
C LEU A 300 -3.91 23.50 -14.39
N THR A 301 -3.89 23.27 -13.08
CA THR A 301 -2.98 23.97 -12.17
C THR A 301 -1.51 23.67 -12.48
N PHE A 302 -1.18 22.41 -12.81
CA PHE A 302 0.14 22.02 -13.28
C PHE A 302 0.53 22.77 -14.55
N PHE A 303 -0.30 22.73 -15.59
CA PHE A 303 0.00 23.36 -16.86
C PHE A 303 0.14 24.89 -16.72
N VAL A 304 -0.84 25.56 -16.10
CA VAL A 304 -0.81 27.02 -15.96
C VAL A 304 0.37 27.47 -15.11
N SER A 305 0.70 26.77 -14.01
CA SER A 305 1.86 27.13 -13.17
C SER A 305 3.18 26.99 -13.93
N HIS A 306 3.39 25.86 -14.63
CA HIS A 306 4.65 25.60 -15.33
C HIS A 306 4.83 26.51 -16.54
N VAL A 307 3.79 26.72 -17.34
CA VAL A 307 3.84 27.62 -18.50
C VAL A 307 4.06 29.06 -18.04
N SER A 308 3.37 29.51 -16.98
CA SER A 308 3.53 30.87 -16.46
C SER A 308 4.94 31.12 -15.89
N LEU A 309 5.52 30.13 -15.20
CA LEU A 309 6.87 30.21 -14.67
C LEU A 309 7.94 30.15 -15.78
N ALA A 310 7.78 29.25 -16.76
CA ALA A 310 8.68 29.18 -17.90
C ALA A 310 8.63 30.47 -18.73
N SER A 311 7.42 31.01 -18.93
CA SER A 311 7.18 32.29 -19.60
C SER A 311 7.88 33.43 -18.86
N SER A 312 7.73 33.54 -17.54
CA SER A 312 8.39 34.62 -16.77
C SER A 312 9.91 34.53 -16.86
N ILE A 313 10.49 33.33 -16.75
CA ILE A 313 11.94 33.11 -16.91
C ILE A 313 12.39 33.47 -18.33
N GLY A 314 11.63 33.08 -19.35
CA GLY A 314 11.92 33.39 -20.75
C GLY A 314 11.91 34.90 -21.04
N PHE A 315 10.89 35.62 -20.57
CA PHE A 315 10.81 37.06 -20.71
C PHE A 315 11.90 37.80 -19.93
N LEU A 316 12.26 37.31 -18.74
CA LEU A 316 13.38 37.86 -17.98
C LEU A 316 14.70 37.70 -18.73
N ALA A 317 14.97 36.52 -19.29
CA ALA A 317 16.16 36.26 -20.09
C ALA A 317 16.19 37.15 -21.35
N ALA A 318 15.05 37.33 -22.02
CA ALA A 318 14.92 38.23 -23.16
C ALA A 318 15.22 39.69 -22.77
N ALA A 319 14.68 40.17 -21.64
CA ALA A 319 14.94 41.52 -21.14
C ALA A 319 16.44 41.74 -20.88
N TYR A 320 17.13 40.77 -20.27
CA TYR A 320 18.59 40.85 -20.05
C TYR A 320 19.37 40.89 -21.36
N ALA A 321 19.00 40.03 -22.33
CA ALA A 321 19.67 40.00 -23.63
C ALA A 321 19.49 41.31 -24.42
N LEU A 322 18.27 41.86 -24.43
CA LEU A 322 17.96 43.14 -25.07
C LEU A 322 18.70 44.30 -24.42
N ASN A 323 18.75 44.34 -23.08
CA ASN A 323 19.49 45.36 -22.35
C ASN A 323 20.99 45.32 -22.66
N ALA A 324 21.58 44.13 -22.69
CA ALA A 324 22.99 43.94 -23.08
C ALA A 324 23.26 44.37 -24.54
N ALA A 325 22.35 44.06 -25.46
CA ALA A 325 22.46 44.48 -26.84
C ALA A 325 22.38 46.01 -27.01
N CYS A 326 21.53 46.69 -26.23
CA CYS A 326 21.46 48.15 -26.21
C CYS A 326 22.75 48.79 -25.68
N ALA A 327 23.33 48.25 -24.60
CA ALA A 327 24.59 48.75 -24.04
C ALA A 327 25.73 48.68 -25.07
N THR A 328 25.90 47.54 -25.74
CA THR A 328 26.96 47.38 -26.77
C THR A 328 26.80 48.33 -27.96
N LYS A 329 25.55 48.62 -28.39
CA LYS A 329 25.29 49.61 -29.45
C LYS A 329 25.62 51.04 -29.02
N ALA A 330 25.34 51.40 -27.76
CA ALA A 330 25.66 52.71 -27.22
C ALA A 330 27.19 52.92 -27.19
N ASP A 331 27.94 51.95 -26.67
CA ASP A 331 29.40 51.99 -26.64
C ASP A 331 30.02 52.09 -28.04
N ALA A 332 29.45 51.39 -29.03
CA ALA A 332 29.90 51.46 -30.42
C ALA A 332 29.66 52.85 -31.06
N LEU A 333 28.55 53.51 -30.71
CA LEU A 333 28.23 54.85 -31.20
C LEU A 333 29.14 55.93 -30.59
N ASP A 334 29.45 55.84 -29.31
CA ASP A 334 30.34 56.78 -28.64
C ASP A 334 31.79 56.65 -29.14
N ASN A 335 32.28 55.42 -29.31
CA ASN A 335 33.57 55.17 -29.96
C ASN A 335 33.64 55.72 -31.40
N LYS A 336 32.52 55.72 -32.13
CA LYS A 336 32.45 56.28 -33.49
C LYS A 336 32.51 57.81 -33.48
N LYS A 337 31.85 58.46 -32.51
CA LYS A 337 31.91 59.92 -32.34
C LYS A 337 33.30 60.39 -31.95
N GLU A 338 33.97 59.67 -31.04
CA GLU A 338 35.34 60.01 -30.61
C GLU A 338 36.33 59.92 -31.78
N LYS A 339 36.24 58.87 -32.61
CA LYS A 339 37.05 58.77 -33.84
C LYS A 339 36.79 59.90 -34.84
N GLN A 340 35.55 60.38 -34.95
CA GLN A 340 35.22 61.50 -35.83
C GLN A 340 35.72 62.86 -35.31
N SER A 341 35.85 63.05 -34.00
CA SER A 341 36.45 64.27 -33.43
C SER A 341 37.97 64.32 -33.53
N VAL A 342 38.66 63.18 -33.61
CA VAL A 342 40.13 63.13 -33.76
C VAL A 342 40.57 63.39 -35.21
N ILE A 343 39.68 63.22 -36.18
CA ILE A 343 39.97 63.39 -37.62
C ILE A 343 39.70 64.84 -38.10
N LYS A 344 39.07 65.69 -37.28
CA LYS A 344 38.81 67.11 -37.58
C LYS A 344 39.85 68.01 -36.93
#